data_AF-A0A5D2NF30-F1
#
_entry.id   AF-A0A5D2NF30-F1
#
_cell.length_a   1.000
_cell.length_b   1.000
_cell.length_c   1.000
_cell.angle_alpha   90.00
_cell.angle_beta   90.00
_cell.angle_gamma   90.00
#
_symmetry.space_group_name_H-M   'P 1'
#
loop_
_entity.id
_entity.type
_entity.pdbx_description
1 polymer ?
#
loop_
_entity_poly.entity_id
_entity_poly.type
_entity_poly.pdbx_seq_one_letter_code
_entity_poly.pdbx_strand_id
1 'polypeptide(L)'
;MSHSGDSHSLLTAEEGYDTEFRSYADDAWYSVQLLLEGERSEKLRVKYDEFPAESDNVFLADNFKSEDELHDFLGRFRKVSAQLQDPNCSKVVKGMRVCASDSFAAGEVLFYDAIVDDVLRKKHSNLNGQEECECIFLLFWLHGPNVGNLTNKGVADICLLQDSELHPKLIYFMEISMQNILKALPDFVSGTTSDDLVCNIVARLRETNGRPLSGCLRQGKYAQLSLSEVWPPQGGNCDNRQDTDVGGDKKLYVILVQNLEKDLSSSAVSKFIHEQTSIATQVYIFPSLPWEPYTNGVITMDCKKDVEQLFGFLQSPNQFTVSSSGRSSIRITACRPLVATEKLSLNDHWTLMLKSPNKLLNRREGEFSSELKVVCSGTEEYKKAKELRDLFLQFIDHQKTLYKKLCTEETSIS
;
A
#
# COMPACT_ATOMS: atom_id res chain seq x y z
N MET A 1 -12.96 52.24 34.62
CA MET A 1 -13.39 51.17 33.69
C MET A 1 -12.23 50.95 32.76
N SER A 2 -11.50 49.86 32.98
CA SER A 2 -10.26 49.55 32.29
C SER A 2 -10.37 48.10 31.88
N HIS A 3 -10.56 47.88 30.58
CA HIS A 3 -10.53 46.56 29.97
C HIS A 3 -9.08 46.05 29.95
N SER A 4 -8.82 44.91 30.58
CA SER A 4 -7.64 44.10 30.28
C SER A 4 -8.14 42.82 29.62
N GLY A 5 -7.78 42.66 28.35
CA GLY A 5 -8.13 41.50 27.55
C GLY A 5 -7.41 40.26 28.05
N ASP A 6 -8.17 39.17 28.08
CA ASP A 6 -7.67 37.81 28.26
C ASP A 6 -6.84 37.42 27.04
N SER A 7 -5.52 37.39 27.23
CA SER A 7 -4.62 36.68 26.32
C SER A 7 -4.88 35.19 26.52
N HIS A 8 -5.54 34.57 25.53
CA HIS A 8 -5.65 33.11 25.45
C HIS A 8 -4.26 32.49 25.46
N SER A 9 -3.89 31.94 26.62
CA SER A 9 -2.73 31.09 26.80
C SER A 9 -2.91 29.84 25.93
N LEU A 10 -2.15 29.78 24.84
CA LEU A 10 -1.87 28.53 24.14
C LEU A 10 -1.29 27.57 25.17
N LEU A 11 -2.10 26.57 25.52
CA LEU A 11 -1.73 25.48 26.42
C LEU A 11 -0.39 24.92 25.97
N THR A 12 0.60 25.01 26.86
CA THR A 12 1.87 24.32 26.79
C THR A 12 1.61 22.81 26.77
N ALA A 13 1.43 22.24 25.57
CA ALA A 13 1.60 20.81 25.37
C ALA A 13 3.09 20.51 25.59
N GLU A 14 3.36 19.53 26.47
CA GLU A 14 4.67 19.23 27.05
C GLU A 14 5.80 19.20 26.01
N GLU A 15 6.92 19.83 26.36
CA GLU A 15 8.17 19.77 25.61
C GLU A 15 8.79 18.36 25.76
N GLY A 16 8.29 17.39 25.00
CA GLY A 16 8.77 16.02 25.02
C GLY A 16 9.14 15.48 23.64
N TYR A 17 9.89 14.37 23.63
CA TYR A 17 10.14 13.54 22.46
C TYR A 17 9.04 12.49 22.32
N ASP A 18 7.80 12.93 22.14
CA ASP A 18 6.61 12.08 22.06
C ASP A 18 6.22 11.71 20.61
N THR A 19 6.98 12.24 19.64
CA THR A 19 6.78 12.08 18.22
C THR A 19 7.97 11.35 17.60
N GLU A 20 7.72 10.47 16.64
CA GLU A 20 8.74 9.85 15.80
C GLU A 20 8.71 10.47 14.40
N PHE A 21 9.89 10.67 13.81
CA PHE A 21 10.06 11.08 12.43
C PHE A 21 10.86 10.04 11.64
N ARG A 22 10.39 9.71 10.44
CA ARG A 22 11.10 8.84 9.51
C ARG A 22 12.03 9.64 8.61
N SER A 23 13.32 9.54 8.88
CA SER A 23 14.39 10.25 8.18
C SER A 23 14.39 9.98 6.68
N TYR A 24 14.81 10.98 5.89
CA TYR A 24 14.99 10.82 4.45
C TYR A 24 16.31 10.14 4.08
N ALA A 25 17.30 10.17 4.96
CA ALA A 25 18.65 9.72 4.65
C ALA A 25 18.78 8.19 4.68
N ASP A 26 18.14 7.56 5.66
CA ASP A 26 18.26 6.13 5.97
C ASP A 26 16.91 5.41 6.10
N ASP A 27 15.80 6.14 5.99
CA ASP A 27 14.42 5.66 6.15
C ASP A 27 14.11 5.08 7.54
N ALA A 28 14.95 5.37 8.55
CA ALA A 28 14.76 4.92 9.92
C ALA A 28 13.89 5.89 10.73
N TRP A 29 13.25 5.38 11.76
CA TRP A 29 12.44 6.15 12.70
C TRP A 29 13.28 6.62 13.89
N TYR A 30 13.17 7.91 14.20
CA TYR A 30 13.83 8.55 15.34
C TYR A 30 12.82 9.28 16.20
N SER A 31 13.01 9.27 17.52
CA SER A 31 12.30 10.16 18.42
C SER A 31 12.71 11.61 18.16
N VAL A 32 11.73 12.50 18.05
CA VAL A 32 11.93 13.90 17.70
C VAL A 32 11.07 14.84 18.53
N GLN A 33 11.57 16.04 18.72
CA GLN A 33 10.83 17.18 19.24
C GLN A 33 10.49 18.13 18.09
N LEU A 34 9.22 18.53 17.99
CA LEU A 34 8.76 19.49 16.99
C LEU A 34 8.79 20.92 17.54
N LEU A 35 9.41 21.84 16.80
CA LEU A 35 9.41 23.27 17.11
C LEU A 35 8.88 24.07 15.92
N LEU A 36 7.97 24.99 16.21
CA LEU A 36 7.49 25.97 15.23
C LEU A 36 8.30 27.25 15.38
N GLU A 37 8.87 27.72 14.28
CA GLU A 37 9.74 28.89 14.23
C GLU A 37 9.26 29.88 13.16
N GLY A 38 9.61 31.15 13.34
CA GLY A 38 9.20 32.24 12.47
C GLY A 38 8.04 33.04 13.04
N GLU A 39 7.86 34.28 12.55
CA GLU A 39 6.82 35.20 13.05
C GLU A 39 5.41 34.67 12.80
N ARG A 40 5.24 33.84 11.76
CA ARG A 40 3.98 33.19 11.41
C ARG A 40 4.05 31.67 11.58
N SER A 41 5.06 31.17 12.31
CA SER A 41 5.35 29.73 12.42
C SER A 41 5.49 29.02 11.07
N GLU A 42 6.02 29.72 10.07
CA GLU A 42 6.17 29.21 8.72
C GLU A 42 7.30 28.17 8.57
N LYS A 43 8.00 27.87 9.66
CA LYS A 43 9.08 26.88 9.70
C LYS A 43 8.81 25.84 10.76
N LEU A 44 8.91 24.57 10.38
CA LEU A 44 8.87 23.43 11.29
C LEU A 44 10.28 22.86 11.41
N ARG A 45 10.86 22.95 12.60
CA ARG A 45 12.11 22.28 12.96
C ARG A 45 11.79 20.94 13.63
N VAL A 46 12.44 19.91 13.12
CA VAL A 46 12.42 18.55 13.66
C VAL A 46 13.77 18.32 14.34
N LYS A 47 13.77 18.31 15.67
CA LYS A 47 14.96 18.07 16.48
C LYS A 47 15.04 16.62 16.88
N TYR A 48 16.15 15.96 16.58
CA TYR A 48 16.36 14.56 16.90
C TYR A 48 16.81 14.38 18.35
N ASP A 49 16.25 13.39 19.04
CA ASP A 49 16.62 13.09 20.43
C ASP A 49 18.08 12.62 20.52
N GLU A 50 18.84 13.18 21.46
CA GLU A 50 20.28 12.89 21.65
C GLU A 50 21.22 13.23 20.47
N PHE A 51 20.74 13.92 19.43
CA PHE A 51 21.57 14.39 18.31
C PHE A 51 21.90 15.89 18.40
N PRO A 52 23.00 16.33 17.78
CA PRO A 52 23.38 17.74 17.75
C PRO A 52 22.47 18.55 16.81
N ALA A 53 22.33 19.85 17.06
CA ALA A 53 21.36 20.70 16.36
C ALA A 53 21.62 20.84 14.84
N GLU A 54 22.83 20.54 14.39
CA GLU A 54 23.21 20.50 12.97
C GLU A 54 22.55 19.34 12.22
N SER A 55 22.08 18.32 12.95
CA SER A 55 21.31 17.19 12.39
C SER A 55 19.83 17.51 12.22
N ASP A 56 19.33 18.60 12.79
CA ASP A 56 17.92 18.97 12.73
C ASP A 56 17.46 19.21 11.28
N ASN A 57 16.27 18.70 10.96
CA ASN A 57 15.62 19.06 9.69
C ASN A 57 14.75 20.31 9.88
N VAL A 58 14.83 21.24 8.93
CA VAL A 58 13.99 22.44 8.89
C VAL A 58 13.16 22.44 7.61
N PHE A 59 11.85 22.47 7.76
CA PHE A 59 10.89 22.49 6.67
C PHE A 59 10.19 23.85 6.60
N LEU A 60 10.10 24.43 5.41
CA LEU A 60 9.38 25.68 5.18
C LEU A 60 8.00 25.38 4.60
N ALA A 61 6.97 26.05 5.10
CA ALA A 61 5.61 25.88 4.63
C ALA A 61 5.43 26.23 3.15
N ASP A 62 6.28 27.12 2.61
CA ASP A 62 6.26 27.55 1.20
C ASP A 62 6.88 26.52 0.23
N ASN A 63 7.56 25.48 0.74
CA ASN A 63 8.27 24.55 -0.13
C ASN A 63 7.35 23.49 -0.77
N PHE A 64 6.13 23.30 -0.24
CA PHE A 64 5.19 22.30 -0.73
C PHE A 64 4.43 22.81 -1.95
N LYS A 65 4.38 22.00 -3.01
CA LYS A 65 3.75 22.37 -4.29
C LYS A 65 2.38 21.74 -4.50
N SER A 66 2.05 20.72 -3.72
CA SER A 66 0.82 19.94 -3.89
C SER A 66 0.35 19.33 -2.58
N GLU A 67 -0.95 18.98 -2.53
CA GLU A 67 -1.55 18.23 -1.42
C GLU A 67 -0.88 16.87 -1.23
N ASP A 68 -0.51 16.18 -2.31
CA ASP A 68 0.15 14.87 -2.28
C ASP A 68 1.53 14.95 -1.61
N GLU A 69 2.33 15.97 -1.93
CA GLU A 69 3.65 16.19 -1.32
C GLU A 69 3.54 16.48 0.19
N LEU A 70 2.53 17.27 0.58
CA LEU A 70 2.26 17.55 1.98
C LEU A 70 1.77 16.29 2.72
N HIS A 71 0.95 15.46 2.08
CA HIS A 71 0.49 14.19 2.63
C HIS A 71 1.67 13.21 2.84
N ASP A 72 2.56 13.06 1.88
CA ASP A 72 3.75 12.21 2.01
C ASP A 72 4.68 12.69 3.13
N PHE A 73 4.82 14.00 3.30
CA PHE A 73 5.55 14.60 4.41
C PHE A 73 4.93 14.24 5.76
N LEU A 74 3.60 14.37 5.90
CA LEU A 74 2.90 14.03 7.14
C LEU A 74 2.99 12.54 7.48
N GLY A 75 2.99 11.68 6.46
CA GLY A 75 3.15 10.23 6.62
C GLY A 75 4.51 9.80 7.20
N ARG A 76 5.46 10.73 7.34
CA ARG A 76 6.74 10.52 8.05
C ARG A 76 6.70 10.86 9.53
N PHE A 77 5.55 11.28 10.06
CA PHE A 77 5.39 11.54 11.50
C PHE A 77 4.39 10.57 12.10
N ARG A 78 4.65 10.18 13.35
CA ARG A 78 3.68 9.45 14.18
C ARG A 78 4.02 9.66 15.64
N LYS A 79 3.16 9.21 16.54
CA LYS A 79 3.51 9.11 17.96
C LYS A 79 4.54 8.01 18.19
N VAL A 80 5.40 8.21 19.19
CA VAL A 80 6.43 7.23 19.60
C VAL A 80 5.83 5.83 19.79
N SER A 81 6.48 4.85 19.18
CA SER A 81 6.09 3.45 19.22
C SER A 81 6.37 2.88 20.62
N ALA A 82 5.46 2.07 21.15
CA ALA A 82 5.58 1.51 22.49
C ALA A 82 6.32 0.16 22.47
N GLN A 83 7.42 0.03 23.21
CA GLN A 83 8.16 -1.23 23.28
C GLN A 83 7.26 -2.38 23.78
N LEU A 84 7.25 -3.49 23.04
CA LEU A 84 6.55 -4.71 23.40
C LEU A 84 7.20 -5.31 24.65
N GLN A 85 6.38 -5.61 25.65
CA GLN A 85 6.81 -6.28 26.88
C GLN A 85 6.46 -7.77 26.80
N ASP A 86 7.25 -8.62 27.45
CA ASP A 86 7.14 -10.09 27.42
C ASP A 86 5.72 -10.62 27.70
N PRO A 87 5.01 -10.16 28.75
CA PRO A 87 3.63 -10.61 29.02
C PRO A 87 2.64 -10.19 27.92
N ASN A 88 3.00 -9.16 27.15
CA ASN A 88 2.16 -8.59 26.10
C ASN A 88 2.45 -9.17 24.71
N CYS A 89 3.36 -10.14 24.57
CA CYS A 89 3.76 -10.68 23.28
C CYS A 89 2.58 -11.23 22.45
N SER A 90 1.50 -11.66 23.12
CA SER A 90 0.27 -12.18 22.52
C SER A 90 -0.49 -11.14 21.69
N LYS A 91 -0.27 -9.84 21.94
CA LYS A 91 -0.86 -8.73 21.18
C LYS A 91 -0.38 -8.68 19.73
N VAL A 92 0.82 -9.17 19.47
CA VAL A 92 1.42 -9.19 18.13
C VAL A 92 0.94 -10.42 17.37
N VAL A 93 0.29 -10.22 16.23
CA VAL A 93 -0.29 -11.29 15.41
C VAL A 93 0.12 -11.15 13.94
N LYS A 94 0.02 -12.25 13.20
CA LYS A 94 0.26 -12.28 11.74
C LYS A 94 -0.55 -11.19 11.03
N GLY A 95 0.11 -10.42 10.18
CA GLY A 95 -0.45 -9.30 9.40
C GLY A 95 -0.37 -7.94 10.11
N MET A 96 0.02 -7.90 11.38
CA MET A 96 0.17 -6.65 12.12
C MET A 96 1.41 -5.86 11.64
N ARG A 97 1.28 -4.54 11.49
CA ARG A 97 2.43 -3.65 11.27
C ARG A 97 3.05 -3.30 12.62
N VAL A 98 4.36 -3.42 12.70
CA VAL A 98 5.16 -3.08 13.88
C VAL A 98 6.33 -2.20 13.47
N CYS A 99 6.86 -1.44 14.42
CA CYS A 99 8.19 -0.87 14.32
C CYS A 99 9.17 -1.88 14.95
N ALA A 100 10.27 -2.20 14.29
CA ALA A 100 11.22 -3.17 14.78
C ALA A 100 12.65 -2.67 14.68
N SER A 101 13.48 -3.06 15.64
CA SER A 101 14.89 -2.72 15.65
C SER A 101 15.73 -3.73 14.88
N ASP A 102 16.78 -3.23 14.25
CA ASP A 102 17.83 -4.07 13.71
C ASP A 102 19.21 -3.48 13.95
N SER A 103 20.19 -4.37 14.11
CA SER A 103 21.58 -4.00 14.37
C SER A 103 22.39 -4.12 13.09
N PHE A 104 23.06 -3.05 12.69
CA PHE A 104 23.94 -3.03 11.52
C PHE A 104 25.41 -3.04 11.94
N ALA A 105 26.30 -3.22 10.97
CA ALA A 105 27.73 -3.50 11.16
C ALA A 105 28.52 -2.50 12.03
N ALA A 106 27.94 -1.35 12.38
CA ALA A 106 28.53 -0.34 13.26
C ALA A 106 28.08 -0.44 14.74
N GLY A 107 27.22 -1.40 15.11
CA GLY A 107 26.64 -1.49 16.46
C GLY A 107 25.50 -0.51 16.71
N GLU A 108 25.10 0.25 15.69
CA GLU A 108 23.93 1.11 15.72
C GLU A 108 22.65 0.27 15.62
N VAL A 109 21.69 0.59 16.49
CA VAL A 109 20.36 -0.02 16.51
C VAL A 109 19.41 0.98 15.89
N LEU A 110 18.86 0.61 14.72
CA LEU A 110 17.95 1.46 13.97
C LEU A 110 16.57 0.83 13.88
N PHE A 111 15.54 1.66 13.76
CA PHE A 111 14.15 1.24 13.84
C PHE A 111 13.44 1.43 12.50
N TYR A 112 12.80 0.38 12.00
CA TYR A 112 12.10 0.38 10.72
C TYR A 112 10.72 -0.28 10.85
N ASP A 113 9.85 0.00 9.89
CA ASP A 113 8.56 -0.71 9.86
C ASP A 113 8.69 -2.09 9.24
N ALA A 114 7.94 -3.02 9.78
CA ALA A 114 7.77 -4.35 9.24
C ALA A 114 6.33 -4.84 9.40
N ILE A 115 5.95 -5.84 8.60
CA ILE A 115 4.74 -6.64 8.80
C ILE A 115 5.13 -7.95 9.47
N VAL A 116 4.37 -8.35 10.47
CA VAL A 116 4.50 -9.68 11.07
C VAL A 116 4.02 -10.70 10.06
N ASP A 117 4.93 -11.44 9.43
CA ASP A 117 4.58 -12.51 8.52
C ASP A 117 4.10 -13.75 9.28
N ASP A 118 4.78 -14.13 10.37
CA ASP A 118 4.32 -15.23 11.22
C ASP A 118 4.83 -15.09 12.67
N VAL A 119 4.23 -15.87 13.57
CA VAL A 119 4.62 -15.88 14.99
C VAL A 119 4.78 -17.31 15.50
N LEU A 120 6.02 -17.69 15.82
CA LEU A 120 6.31 -18.94 16.49
C LEU A 120 6.16 -18.75 18.01
N ARG A 121 5.03 -19.18 18.54
CA ARG A 121 4.74 -19.14 19.97
C ARG A 121 5.53 -20.21 20.70
N LYS A 122 6.27 -19.80 21.74
CA LYS A 122 6.95 -20.71 22.67
C LYS A 122 6.31 -20.62 24.05
N LYS A 123 6.59 -21.62 24.89
CA LYS A 123 6.23 -21.55 26.31
C LYS A 123 7.13 -20.53 26.98
N HIS A 124 6.54 -19.66 27.79
CA HIS A 124 7.29 -18.68 28.54
C HIS A 124 7.89 -19.32 29.79
N SER A 125 9.10 -18.91 30.15
CA SER A 125 9.76 -19.20 31.40
C SER A 125 9.48 -18.09 32.41
N ASN A 126 9.50 -18.42 33.69
CA ASN A 126 9.47 -17.43 34.75
C ASN A 126 10.82 -17.45 35.46
N LEU A 127 11.61 -16.39 35.28
CA LEU A 127 12.90 -16.19 35.94
C LEU A 127 12.73 -15.08 36.97
N ASN A 128 12.97 -15.40 38.24
CA ASN A 128 12.91 -14.44 39.36
C ASN A 128 11.57 -13.68 39.49
N GLY A 129 10.46 -14.27 39.05
CA GLY A 129 9.12 -13.65 39.08
C GLY A 129 8.83 -12.71 37.91
N GLN A 130 9.73 -12.61 36.93
CA GLN A 130 9.50 -11.96 35.64
C GLN A 130 9.30 -13.03 34.57
N GLU A 131 8.29 -12.81 33.73
CA GLU A 131 7.99 -13.65 32.57
C GLU A 131 8.98 -13.32 31.45
N GLU A 132 9.66 -14.33 30.94
CA GLU A 132 10.61 -14.21 29.84
C GLU A 132 10.01 -14.85 28.58
N CYS A 133 9.92 -14.05 27.52
CA CYS A 133 9.32 -14.44 26.26
C CYS A 133 10.37 -14.87 25.23
N GLU A 134 10.35 -16.16 24.88
CA GLU A 134 11.17 -16.71 23.80
C GLU A 134 10.42 -16.85 22.46
N CYS A 135 9.25 -16.20 22.31
CA CYS A 135 8.52 -16.21 21.05
C CYS A 135 9.37 -15.58 19.93
N ILE A 136 9.26 -16.15 18.73
CA ILE A 136 9.95 -15.63 17.55
C ILE A 136 8.92 -15.02 16.62
N PHE A 137 9.19 -13.79 16.19
CA PHE A 137 8.38 -13.06 15.24
C PHE A 137 9.12 -13.01 13.90
N LEU A 138 8.51 -13.56 12.87
CA LEU A 138 9.01 -13.47 11.51
C LEU A 138 8.53 -12.15 10.92
N LEU A 139 9.45 -11.22 10.67
CA LEU A 139 9.14 -9.87 10.19
C LEU A 139 9.50 -9.72 8.72
N PHE A 140 8.57 -9.19 7.93
CA PHE A 140 8.78 -8.74 6.56
C PHE A 140 8.99 -7.22 6.55
N TRP A 141 10.21 -6.77 6.25
CA TRP A 141 10.56 -5.35 6.35
C TRP A 141 9.94 -4.52 5.23
N LEU A 142 9.33 -3.40 5.61
CA LEU A 142 8.76 -2.41 4.68
C LEU A 142 9.77 -1.32 4.33
N HIS A 143 10.69 -1.04 5.24
CA HIS A 143 11.62 0.08 5.16
C HIS A 143 13.03 -0.36 5.59
N GLY A 144 14.00 0.51 5.30
CA GLY A 144 15.41 0.29 5.69
C GLY A 144 16.16 -0.73 4.83
N PRO A 145 17.39 -1.08 5.23
CA PRO A 145 18.29 -1.92 4.43
C PRO A 145 17.77 -3.34 4.17
N ASN A 146 16.89 -3.84 5.04
CA ASN A 146 16.30 -5.18 4.92
C ASN A 146 14.97 -5.20 4.17
N VAL A 147 14.54 -4.08 3.56
CA VAL A 147 13.28 -3.99 2.82
C VAL A 147 13.06 -5.18 1.88
N GLY A 148 11.88 -5.80 1.99
CA GLY A 148 11.51 -6.97 1.20
C GLY A 148 12.04 -8.32 1.72
N ASN A 149 12.93 -8.33 2.72
CA ASN A 149 13.45 -9.54 3.33
C ASN A 149 12.65 -9.96 4.57
N LEU A 150 12.80 -11.24 4.94
CA LEU A 150 12.25 -11.81 6.16
C LEU A 150 13.35 -12.01 7.21
N THR A 151 13.11 -11.60 8.44
CA THR A 151 14.04 -11.85 9.56
C THR A 151 13.31 -12.27 10.82
N ASN A 152 13.96 -13.10 11.63
CA ASN A 152 13.47 -13.47 12.95
C ASN A 152 13.86 -12.41 13.98
N LYS A 153 12.90 -12.02 14.82
CA LYS A 153 13.09 -11.08 15.92
C LYS A 153 12.45 -11.58 17.21
N GLY A 154 13.00 -11.12 18.34
CA GLY A 154 12.45 -11.38 19.67
C GLY A 154 11.48 -10.29 20.11
N VAL A 155 10.92 -10.42 21.32
CA VAL A 155 10.04 -9.39 21.90
C VAL A 155 10.75 -8.06 22.07
N ALA A 156 12.00 -8.08 22.53
CA ALA A 156 12.80 -6.88 22.81
C ALA A 156 13.02 -5.99 21.57
N ASP A 157 12.94 -6.57 20.38
CA ASP A 157 13.17 -5.88 19.10
C ASP A 157 11.90 -5.26 18.52
N ILE A 158 10.74 -5.40 19.17
CA ILE A 158 9.44 -5.00 18.61
C ILE A 158 8.83 -3.86 19.41
N CYS A 159 8.38 -2.83 18.68
CA CYS A 159 7.60 -1.72 19.18
C CYS A 159 6.23 -1.68 18.48
N LEU A 160 5.18 -1.51 19.27
CA LEU A 160 3.80 -1.39 18.83
C LEU A 160 3.50 0.04 18.37
N LEU A 161 2.89 0.17 17.20
CA LEU A 161 2.39 1.45 16.72
C LEU A 161 1.22 1.91 17.60
N GLN A 162 1.18 3.21 17.91
CA GLN A 162 0.09 3.81 18.67
C GLN A 162 -0.86 4.53 17.72
N ASP A 163 -2.16 4.24 17.83
CA ASP A 163 -3.19 5.06 17.19
C ASP A 163 -3.28 6.38 17.95
N SER A 164 -2.94 7.48 17.28
CA SER A 164 -3.02 8.82 17.87
C SER A 164 -3.31 9.87 16.82
N GLU A 165 -3.90 10.97 17.28
CA GLU A 165 -4.00 12.18 16.48
C GLU A 165 -2.60 12.74 16.16
N LEU A 166 -2.51 13.49 15.06
CA LEU A 166 -1.28 14.19 14.69
C LEU A 166 -0.91 15.21 15.76
N HIS A 167 0.39 15.39 15.96
CA HIS A 167 0.89 16.37 16.93
C HIS A 167 0.36 17.79 16.59
N PRO A 168 -0.14 18.57 17.57
CA PRO A 168 -0.78 19.87 17.32
C PRO A 168 0.08 20.86 16.50
N LYS A 169 1.40 20.89 16.76
CA LYS A 169 2.35 21.71 15.97
C LYS A 169 2.40 21.31 14.49
N LEU A 170 2.30 20.01 14.19
CA LEU A 170 2.29 19.50 12.82
C LEU A 170 0.98 19.87 12.11
N ILE A 171 -0.15 19.81 12.83
CA ILE A 171 -1.45 20.25 12.33
C ILE A 171 -1.39 21.74 11.94
N TYR A 172 -0.85 22.59 12.80
CA TYR A 172 -0.75 24.02 12.53
C TYR A 172 0.16 24.32 11.31
N PHE A 173 1.31 23.66 11.24
CA PHE A 173 2.21 23.78 10.08
C PHE A 173 1.56 23.32 8.77
N MET A 174 0.77 22.25 8.83
CA MET A 174 0.01 21.73 7.69
C MET A 174 -1.03 22.73 7.19
N GLU A 175 -1.76 23.38 8.10
CA GLU A 175 -2.76 24.41 7.77
C GLU A 175 -2.11 25.58 7.02
N ILE A 176 -0.95 26.06 7.49
CA ILE A 176 -0.18 27.12 6.82
C ILE A 176 0.30 26.65 5.45
N SER A 177 0.90 25.46 5.36
CA SER A 177 1.43 24.92 4.11
C SER A 177 0.34 24.77 3.05
N MET A 178 -0.84 24.28 3.44
CA MET A 178 -1.99 24.16 2.54
C MET A 178 -2.51 25.52 2.08
N GLN A 179 -2.59 26.52 2.96
CA GLN A 179 -2.94 27.88 2.56
C GLN A 179 -1.98 28.45 1.52
N ASN A 180 -0.68 28.16 1.65
CA ASN A 180 0.33 28.63 0.70
C ASN A 180 0.19 27.94 -0.66
N ILE A 181 -0.09 26.63 -0.68
CA ILE A 181 -0.43 25.90 -1.91
C ILE A 181 -1.64 26.53 -2.59
N LEU A 182 -2.73 26.77 -1.85
CA LEU A 182 -3.97 27.35 -2.40
C LEU A 182 -3.77 28.76 -2.95
N LYS A 183 -2.99 29.62 -2.27
CA LYS A 183 -2.66 30.97 -2.73
C LYS A 183 -1.83 30.97 -4.02
N ALA A 184 -1.05 29.91 -4.26
CA ALA A 184 -0.24 29.78 -5.47
C ALA A 184 -1.05 29.33 -6.70
N LEU A 185 -2.33 28.94 -6.54
CA LEU A 185 -3.18 28.56 -7.67
C LEU A 185 -3.66 29.79 -8.48
N PRO A 186 -3.71 29.69 -9.82
CA PRO A 186 -4.06 30.82 -10.70
C PRO A 186 -5.46 31.43 -10.46
N ASP A 187 -6.40 30.65 -9.94
CA ASP A 187 -7.82 31.03 -9.78
C ASP A 187 -8.16 31.52 -8.36
N PHE A 188 -7.16 31.80 -7.51
CA PHE A 188 -7.40 32.18 -6.12
C PHE A 188 -8.02 33.58 -6.00
N VAL A 189 -9.31 33.64 -5.66
CA VAL A 189 -10.00 34.90 -5.31
C VAL A 189 -9.91 35.10 -3.80
N SER A 190 -9.20 36.15 -3.38
CA SER A 190 -9.05 36.55 -1.98
C SER A 190 -10.39 37.05 -1.41
N GLY A 191 -11.22 36.13 -0.94
CA GLY A 191 -12.46 36.42 -0.26
C GLY A 191 -13.40 35.22 -0.24
N THR A 192 -13.65 34.69 0.96
CA THR A 192 -14.87 33.94 1.31
C THR A 192 -14.93 32.41 1.05
N THR A 193 -13.85 31.72 0.66
CA THR A 193 -13.88 30.23 0.53
C THR A 193 -12.62 29.49 1.00
N SER A 194 -11.54 30.20 1.33
CA SER A 194 -10.23 29.60 1.66
C SER A 194 -10.25 28.82 2.98
N ASP A 195 -10.83 29.39 4.04
CA ASP A 195 -10.74 28.78 5.38
C ASP A 195 -11.59 27.50 5.49
N ASP A 196 -12.79 27.47 4.89
CA ASP A 196 -13.63 26.26 4.85
C ASP A 196 -13.01 25.15 3.99
N LEU A 197 -12.33 25.50 2.89
CA LEU A 197 -11.63 24.53 2.05
C LEU A 197 -10.43 23.92 2.78
N VAL A 198 -9.64 24.76 3.46
CA VAL A 198 -8.51 24.32 4.30
C VAL A 198 -9.02 23.42 5.42
N CYS A 199 -10.06 23.81 6.15
CA CYS A 199 -10.67 22.99 7.21
C CYS A 199 -11.13 21.60 6.69
N ASN A 200 -11.77 21.55 5.51
CA ASN A 200 -12.21 20.29 4.91
C ASN A 200 -11.05 19.40 4.44
N ILE A 201 -10.00 19.97 3.85
CA ILE A 201 -8.78 19.22 3.46
C ILE A 201 -8.05 18.73 4.71
N VAL A 202 -7.91 19.58 5.72
CA VAL A 202 -7.31 19.24 7.02
C VAL A 202 -8.06 18.11 7.69
N ALA A 203 -9.40 18.13 7.67
CA ALA A 203 -10.22 17.03 8.15
C ALA A 203 -9.96 15.73 7.38
N ARG A 204 -9.87 15.78 6.05
CA ARG A 204 -9.52 14.59 5.22
C ARG A 204 -8.14 14.04 5.53
N LEU A 205 -7.13 14.90 5.70
CA LEU A 205 -5.76 14.50 6.05
C LEU A 205 -5.66 13.93 7.49
N ARG A 206 -6.47 14.44 8.43
CA ARG A 206 -6.59 13.87 9.79
C ARG A 206 -7.23 12.48 9.75
N GLU A 207 -8.24 12.26 8.91
CA GLU A 207 -8.90 10.96 8.74
C GLU A 207 -8.02 9.88 8.09
N THR A 208 -7.07 10.26 7.23
CA THR A 208 -6.14 9.33 6.57
C THR A 208 -4.91 9.01 7.42
N ASN A 209 -4.41 9.96 8.22
CA ASN A 209 -3.22 9.76 9.07
C ASN A 209 -3.48 8.88 10.31
N GLY A 210 -4.74 8.77 10.76
CA GLY A 210 -5.16 7.84 11.83
C GLY A 210 -5.61 6.46 11.35
N ARG A 211 -5.55 6.16 10.05
CA ARG A 211 -5.88 4.84 9.51
C ARG A 211 -4.62 4.21 8.95
N PRO A 212 -4.25 2.99 9.38
CA PRO A 212 -3.03 2.36 8.91
C PRO A 212 -3.07 2.32 7.38
N LEU A 213 -2.03 2.90 6.75
CA LEU A 213 -1.63 2.57 5.40
C LEU A 213 -1.26 1.08 5.39
N SER A 214 -2.28 0.23 5.36
CA SER A 214 -2.18 -1.16 4.91
C SER A 214 -1.82 -1.10 3.43
N GLY A 215 -0.55 -0.81 3.14
CA GLY A 215 0.06 -1.26 1.92
C GLY A 215 -0.16 -2.76 1.89
N CYS A 216 -1.00 -3.22 0.98
CA CYS A 216 -1.21 -4.63 0.75
C CYS A 216 0.07 -5.18 0.09
N LEU A 217 1.10 -5.38 0.90
CA LEU A 217 2.21 -6.26 0.60
C LEU A 217 1.77 -7.66 0.95
N ARG A 218 1.75 -8.48 -0.09
CA ARG A 218 1.20 -9.82 -0.15
C ARG A 218 1.86 -10.69 0.92
N GLN A 219 1.06 -11.18 1.88
CA GLN A 219 1.38 -12.41 2.60
C GLN A 219 1.24 -13.58 1.62
N GLY A 220 2.36 -14.02 1.06
CA GLY A 220 2.45 -15.30 0.39
C GLY A 220 2.41 -16.42 1.42
N LYS A 221 1.24 -17.01 1.67
CA LYS A 221 1.17 -18.40 2.11
C LYS A 221 1.40 -19.26 0.88
N TYR A 222 2.60 -19.83 0.71
CA TYR A 222 2.78 -21.00 -0.14
C TYR A 222 3.18 -22.19 0.72
N ALA A 223 2.14 -22.85 1.25
CA ALA A 223 2.21 -24.29 1.33
C ALA A 223 2.20 -24.82 -0.10
N GLN A 224 3.21 -25.61 -0.39
CA GLN A 224 3.33 -26.50 -1.53
C GLN A 224 1.98 -27.16 -1.87
N LEU A 225 1.40 -26.87 -3.02
CA LEU A 225 0.47 -27.78 -3.67
C LEU A 225 0.89 -27.95 -5.12
N SER A 226 1.17 -29.21 -5.42
CA SER A 226 1.55 -29.73 -6.72
C SER A 226 0.51 -29.38 -7.79
N LEU A 227 0.97 -29.33 -9.04
CA LEU A 227 0.12 -29.52 -10.20
C LEU A 227 -0.56 -30.90 -10.09
N SER A 228 -1.87 -30.93 -10.35
CA SER A 228 -2.82 -32.06 -10.34
C SER A 228 -3.49 -32.40 -8.99
N GLU A 229 -4.83 -32.55 -9.07
CA GLU A 229 -5.78 -33.10 -8.06
C GLU A 229 -6.24 -32.08 -6.97
N VAL A 230 -7.52 -31.74 -6.72
CA VAL A 230 -8.83 -32.37 -6.94
C VAL A 230 -9.94 -31.29 -6.95
N TRP A 231 -10.80 -31.28 -7.98
CA TRP A 231 -12.24 -31.05 -7.77
C TRP A 231 -12.98 -32.13 -8.57
N PRO A 232 -13.98 -32.81 -7.97
CA PRO A 232 -14.80 -33.76 -8.70
C PRO A 232 -15.80 -33.01 -9.59
N PRO A 233 -16.17 -33.56 -10.77
CA PRO A 233 -17.24 -33.01 -11.57
C PRO A 233 -18.56 -33.53 -11.00
N GLN A 234 -19.46 -32.64 -10.55
CA GLN A 234 -20.88 -32.95 -10.59
C GLN A 234 -21.73 -31.69 -10.59
N GLY A 235 -22.72 -31.73 -11.49
CA GLY A 235 -23.55 -30.61 -11.85
C GLY A 235 -24.50 -30.19 -10.73
N GLY A 236 -24.56 -28.89 -10.52
CA GLY A 236 -25.68 -28.21 -9.89
C GLY A 236 -26.24 -27.25 -10.93
N ASN A 237 -27.49 -27.49 -11.33
CA ASN A 237 -28.21 -26.68 -12.30
C ASN A 237 -28.30 -25.23 -11.79
N CYS A 238 -27.78 -24.28 -12.57
CA CYS A 238 -27.76 -22.86 -12.23
C CYS A 238 -28.93 -22.15 -12.91
N ASP A 239 -30.11 -22.25 -12.29
CA ASP A 239 -31.24 -21.38 -12.58
C ASP A 239 -31.58 -20.61 -11.30
N ASN A 240 -31.02 -19.41 -11.17
CA ASN A 240 -31.70 -18.17 -10.78
C ASN A 240 -30.66 -17.09 -10.44
N ARG A 241 -30.80 -15.93 -11.09
CA ARG A 241 -29.90 -14.77 -11.02
C ARG A 241 -30.04 -13.96 -9.72
N GLN A 242 -30.03 -14.61 -8.55
CA GLN A 242 -29.97 -13.93 -7.26
C GLN A 242 -29.34 -14.83 -6.20
N ASP A 243 -28.01 -14.79 -6.07
CA ASP A 243 -27.36 -15.13 -4.79
C ASP A 243 -27.50 -13.95 -3.83
N THR A 244 -28.74 -13.72 -3.39
CA THR A 244 -29.00 -13.01 -2.14
C THR A 244 -29.50 -14.04 -1.14
N ASP A 245 -28.62 -14.96 -0.74
CA ASP A 245 -28.89 -15.76 0.43
C ASP A 245 -28.77 -14.85 1.65
N VAL A 246 -29.90 -14.65 2.33
CA VAL A 246 -30.00 -13.95 3.61
C VAL A 246 -29.45 -14.90 4.67
N GLY A 247 -28.12 -15.07 4.71
CA GLY A 247 -27.45 -15.85 5.75
C GLY A 247 -26.13 -16.54 5.42
N GLY A 248 -25.65 -16.54 4.16
CA GLY A 248 -24.40 -17.23 3.77
C GLY A 248 -23.21 -16.29 3.49
N ASP A 249 -22.01 -16.70 3.90
CA ASP A 249 -20.73 -16.00 3.65
C ASP A 249 -20.59 -15.61 2.16
N LYS A 250 -20.36 -14.32 1.87
CA LYS A 250 -20.30 -13.83 0.49
C LYS A 250 -18.93 -14.15 -0.12
N LYS A 251 -18.86 -15.23 -0.89
CA LYS A 251 -17.63 -15.61 -1.61
C LYS A 251 -17.33 -14.59 -2.71
N LEU A 252 -16.13 -14.02 -2.65
CA LEU A 252 -15.59 -13.17 -3.70
C LEU A 252 -14.58 -13.97 -4.52
N TYR A 253 -14.73 -13.95 -5.83
CA TYR A 253 -13.81 -14.59 -6.75
C TYR A 253 -12.90 -13.57 -7.40
N VAL A 254 -11.64 -13.93 -7.59
CA VAL A 254 -10.61 -13.01 -8.09
C VAL A 254 -9.79 -13.64 -9.20
N ILE A 255 -9.55 -12.87 -10.26
CA ILE A 255 -8.60 -13.19 -11.33
C ILE A 255 -7.42 -12.22 -11.22
N LEU A 256 -6.20 -12.74 -11.11
CA LEU A 256 -4.98 -11.94 -11.18
C LEU A 256 -4.62 -11.69 -12.65
N VAL A 257 -4.48 -10.42 -13.01
CA VAL A 257 -4.09 -9.98 -14.34
C VAL A 257 -2.77 -9.23 -14.26
N GLN A 258 -1.83 -9.59 -15.13
CA GLN A 258 -0.48 -9.04 -15.17
C GLN A 258 -0.19 -8.42 -16.54
N ASN A 259 0.96 -7.75 -16.63
CA ASN A 259 1.44 -7.10 -17.86
C ASN A 259 0.54 -5.95 -18.36
N LEU A 260 -0.16 -5.28 -17.44
CA LEU A 260 -1.00 -4.12 -17.74
C LEU A 260 -0.15 -2.89 -18.03
N GLU A 261 -0.68 -1.98 -18.86
CA GLU A 261 -0.12 -0.64 -19.03
C GLU A 261 -0.35 0.20 -17.77
N LYS A 262 0.61 1.07 -17.45
CA LYS A 262 0.56 1.90 -16.24
C LYS A 262 -0.51 3.00 -16.30
N ASP A 263 -0.90 3.40 -17.49
CA ASP A 263 -1.91 4.43 -17.71
C ASP A 263 -3.34 3.87 -17.87
N LEU A 264 -3.47 2.54 -17.88
CA LEU A 264 -4.75 1.87 -18.04
C LEU A 264 -5.65 2.13 -16.83
N SER A 265 -6.92 2.49 -17.08
CA SER A 265 -7.87 2.76 -16.01
C SER A 265 -8.72 1.53 -15.67
N SER A 266 -9.06 1.38 -14.39
CA SER A 266 -9.94 0.31 -13.91
C SER A 266 -11.32 0.34 -14.60
N SER A 267 -11.86 1.54 -14.85
CA SER A 267 -13.14 1.72 -15.53
C SER A 267 -13.08 1.30 -17.00
N ALA A 268 -11.98 1.57 -17.71
CA ALA A 268 -11.80 1.13 -19.09
C ALA A 268 -11.75 -0.40 -19.18
N VAL A 269 -11.03 -1.06 -18.27
CA VAL A 269 -10.97 -2.53 -18.21
C VAL A 269 -12.33 -3.13 -17.87
N SER A 270 -13.02 -2.61 -16.86
CA SER A 270 -14.35 -3.09 -16.45
C SER A 270 -15.37 -2.92 -17.59
N LYS A 271 -15.40 -1.76 -18.24
CA LYS A 271 -16.27 -1.47 -19.38
C LYS A 271 -15.98 -2.40 -20.56
N PHE A 272 -14.71 -2.58 -20.92
CA PHE A 272 -14.30 -3.49 -21.98
C PHE A 272 -14.74 -4.93 -21.70
N ILE A 273 -14.51 -5.43 -20.48
CA ILE A 273 -14.94 -6.79 -20.10
C ILE A 273 -16.44 -6.94 -20.24
N HIS A 274 -17.21 -5.97 -19.75
CA HIS A 274 -18.66 -5.99 -19.86
C HIS A 274 -19.13 -5.99 -21.33
N GLU A 275 -18.51 -5.19 -22.20
CA GLU A 275 -18.82 -5.16 -23.63
C GLU A 275 -18.52 -6.50 -24.34
N GLN A 276 -17.42 -7.17 -23.98
CA GLN A 276 -17.00 -8.41 -24.63
C GLN A 276 -17.68 -9.66 -24.08
N THR A 277 -18.08 -9.66 -22.81
CA THR A 277 -18.53 -10.87 -22.11
C THR A 277 -19.90 -10.74 -21.45
N SER A 278 -20.47 -9.53 -21.39
CA SER A 278 -21.70 -9.22 -20.62
C SER A 278 -21.59 -9.50 -19.11
N ILE A 279 -20.36 -9.59 -18.59
CA ILE A 279 -20.07 -9.83 -17.17
C ILE A 279 -19.79 -8.50 -16.47
N ALA A 280 -20.49 -8.25 -15.37
CA ALA A 280 -20.19 -7.12 -14.49
C ALA A 280 -18.97 -7.45 -13.62
N THR A 281 -17.95 -6.60 -13.64
CA THR A 281 -16.71 -6.83 -12.89
C THR A 281 -16.25 -5.57 -12.17
N GLN A 282 -15.66 -5.76 -10.98
CA GLN A 282 -14.86 -4.73 -10.33
C GLN A 282 -13.39 -4.98 -10.66
N VAL A 283 -12.70 -3.93 -11.11
CA VAL A 283 -11.30 -4.02 -11.51
C VAL A 283 -10.48 -3.10 -10.64
N TYR A 284 -9.31 -3.59 -10.24
CA TYR A 284 -8.36 -2.84 -9.46
C TYR A 284 -6.97 -2.99 -10.06
N ILE A 285 -6.36 -1.87 -10.43
CA ILE A 285 -4.99 -1.84 -10.95
C ILE A 285 -4.08 -1.38 -9.81
N PHE A 286 -3.01 -2.13 -9.58
CA PHE A 286 -2.05 -1.82 -8.54
C PHE A 286 -1.12 -0.68 -8.98
N PRO A 287 -0.61 0.13 -8.04
CA PRO A 287 0.51 1.00 -8.33
C PRO A 287 1.75 0.17 -8.65
N SER A 288 2.51 0.60 -9.66
CA SER A 288 3.80 0.00 -10.06
C SER A 288 4.93 0.99 -9.81
N LEU A 289 6.13 0.50 -9.57
CA LEU A 289 7.31 1.35 -9.37
C LEU A 289 7.66 2.08 -10.68
N PRO A 290 8.27 3.29 -10.64
CA PRO A 290 8.57 4.07 -11.84
C PRO A 290 9.39 3.30 -12.88
N TRP A 291 10.31 2.44 -12.44
CA TRP A 291 11.20 1.65 -13.31
C TRP A 291 10.60 0.35 -13.83
N GLU A 292 9.50 -0.13 -13.26
CA GLU A 292 8.86 -1.36 -13.76
C GLU A 292 8.28 -1.10 -15.15
N PRO A 293 8.39 -2.01 -16.12
CA PRO A 293 7.82 -1.78 -17.44
C PRO A 293 6.31 -2.09 -17.51
N TYR A 294 5.69 -2.59 -16.44
CA TYR A 294 4.28 -2.98 -16.38
C TYR A 294 3.67 -2.69 -15.02
N THR A 295 2.34 -2.76 -14.95
CA THR A 295 1.61 -2.93 -13.70
C THR A 295 0.77 -4.22 -13.71
N ASN A 296 0.24 -4.58 -12.55
CA ASN A 296 -0.61 -5.73 -12.31
C ASN A 296 -1.96 -5.26 -11.77
N GLY A 297 -2.97 -6.12 -11.80
CA GLY A 297 -4.28 -5.82 -11.26
C GLY A 297 -5.08 -7.06 -10.93
N VAL A 298 -6.24 -6.86 -10.36
CA VAL A 298 -7.19 -7.92 -10.01
C VAL A 298 -8.58 -7.59 -10.55
N ILE A 299 -9.25 -8.61 -11.06
CA ILE A 299 -10.66 -8.55 -11.46
C ILE A 299 -11.45 -9.35 -10.45
N THR A 300 -12.44 -8.73 -9.81
CA THR A 300 -13.24 -9.31 -8.74
C THR A 300 -14.68 -9.49 -9.17
N MET A 301 -15.28 -10.62 -8.78
CA MET A 301 -16.60 -11.07 -9.21
C MET A 301 -17.29 -11.86 -8.09
N ASP A 302 -18.61 -11.90 -8.10
CA ASP A 302 -19.43 -12.64 -7.13
C ASP A 302 -19.87 -14.02 -7.64
N CYS A 303 -19.85 -14.25 -8.95
CA CYS A 303 -20.29 -15.48 -9.57
C CYS A 303 -19.11 -16.37 -10.05
N LYS A 304 -19.09 -17.63 -9.58
CA LYS A 304 -18.08 -18.64 -10.01
C LYS A 304 -18.14 -18.93 -11.51
N LYS A 305 -19.34 -19.03 -12.08
CA LYS A 305 -19.54 -19.34 -13.51
C LYS A 305 -18.99 -18.22 -14.38
N ASP A 306 -19.21 -16.98 -13.96
CA ASP A 306 -18.73 -15.81 -14.67
C ASP A 306 -17.19 -15.75 -14.62
N VAL A 307 -16.57 -16.17 -13.50
CA VAL A 307 -15.10 -16.26 -13.38
C VAL A 307 -14.55 -17.29 -14.36
N GLU A 308 -15.18 -18.46 -14.47
CA GLU A 308 -14.76 -19.49 -15.42
C GLU A 308 -14.90 -19.01 -16.88
N GLN A 309 -16.00 -18.33 -17.19
CA GLN A 309 -16.23 -17.73 -18.51
C GLN A 309 -15.21 -16.65 -18.83
N LEU A 310 -14.97 -15.71 -17.92
CA LEU A 310 -14.04 -14.61 -18.12
C LEU A 310 -12.59 -15.10 -18.19
N PHE A 311 -12.20 -16.03 -17.33
CA PHE A 311 -10.86 -16.61 -17.34
C PHE A 311 -10.61 -17.37 -18.64
N GLY A 312 -11.59 -18.15 -19.12
CA GLY A 312 -11.52 -18.82 -20.43
C GLY A 312 -11.42 -17.83 -21.60
N PHE A 313 -12.15 -16.71 -21.54
CA PHE A 313 -12.05 -15.63 -22.52
C PHE A 313 -10.64 -15.02 -22.57
N LEU A 314 -10.05 -14.70 -21.41
CA LEU A 314 -8.72 -14.09 -21.30
C LEU A 314 -7.57 -15.05 -21.66
N GLN A 315 -7.75 -16.35 -21.45
CA GLN A 315 -6.76 -17.37 -21.78
C GLN A 315 -6.95 -18.02 -23.16
N SER A 316 -7.92 -17.56 -23.94
CA SER A 316 -8.22 -18.15 -25.24
C SER A 316 -6.99 -18.18 -26.14
N PRO A 317 -6.64 -19.32 -26.75
CA PRO A 317 -5.51 -19.38 -27.69
C PRO A 317 -5.82 -18.64 -29.00
N ASN A 318 -7.09 -18.41 -29.31
CA ASN A 318 -7.52 -17.86 -30.59
C ASN A 318 -7.61 -16.33 -30.59
N GLN A 319 -7.48 -15.69 -29.43
CA GLN A 319 -7.62 -14.25 -29.31
C GLN A 319 -6.85 -13.73 -28.10
N PHE A 320 -6.32 -12.51 -28.20
CA PHE A 320 -5.71 -11.82 -27.07
C PHE A 320 -6.37 -10.48 -26.82
N THR A 321 -6.62 -10.19 -25.55
CA THR A 321 -6.89 -8.81 -25.12
C THR A 321 -5.56 -8.08 -25.03
N VAL A 322 -5.43 -7.00 -25.80
CA VAL A 322 -4.23 -6.16 -25.79
C VAL A 322 -4.62 -4.73 -25.49
N SER A 323 -3.76 -4.00 -24.78
CA SER A 323 -3.81 -2.54 -24.76
C SER A 323 -3.02 -1.98 -25.94
N SER A 324 -3.53 -0.91 -26.54
CA SER A 324 -2.80 -0.07 -27.47
C SER A 324 -2.62 1.31 -26.87
N SER A 325 -1.38 1.69 -26.60
CA SER A 325 -1.02 3.08 -26.29
C SER A 325 -0.72 3.83 -27.60
N GLY A 326 -1.52 4.85 -27.89
CA GLY A 326 -1.31 5.73 -29.04
C GLY A 326 -0.22 6.76 -28.74
N ARG A 327 1.07 6.41 -28.88
CA ARG A 327 2.09 7.46 -29.00
C ARG A 327 2.06 8.04 -30.42
N SER A 328 1.72 9.32 -30.48
CA SER A 328 1.76 10.16 -31.67
C SER A 328 3.07 10.00 -32.48
N SER A 329 2.89 9.80 -33.78
CA SER A 329 3.82 10.07 -34.90
C SER A 329 5.05 9.18 -35.14
N ILE A 330 5.32 8.11 -34.37
CA ILE A 330 6.33 7.11 -34.76
C ILE A 330 5.72 5.70 -34.70
N ARG A 331 5.72 5.03 -35.85
CA ARG A 331 5.08 3.75 -36.25
C ARG A 331 5.35 2.50 -35.40
N ILE A 332 5.21 2.54 -34.07
CA ILE A 332 5.12 1.33 -33.25
C ILE A 332 3.93 1.46 -32.31
N THR A 333 2.75 1.05 -32.76
CA THR A 333 1.64 0.70 -31.87
C THR A 333 2.11 -0.50 -31.03
N ALA A 334 2.55 -0.26 -29.80
CA ALA A 334 2.87 -1.33 -28.87
C ALA A 334 1.54 -2.01 -28.48
N CYS A 335 1.35 -3.26 -28.93
CA CYS A 335 0.22 -4.08 -28.52
C CYS A 335 0.67 -4.89 -27.31
N ARG A 336 0.18 -4.55 -26.12
CA ARG A 336 0.62 -5.19 -24.88
C ARG A 336 -0.43 -6.20 -24.41
N PRO A 337 -0.12 -7.51 -24.42
CA PRO A 337 -1.10 -8.53 -24.07
C PRO A 337 -1.36 -8.58 -22.57
N LEU A 338 -2.64 -8.61 -22.20
CA LEU A 338 -3.08 -8.91 -20.85
C LEU A 338 -2.81 -10.38 -20.53
N VAL A 339 -2.25 -10.66 -19.35
CA VAL A 339 -1.92 -12.03 -18.93
C VAL A 339 -2.70 -12.39 -17.67
N ALA A 340 -3.73 -13.22 -17.82
CA ALA A 340 -4.46 -13.80 -16.70
C ALA A 340 -3.71 -15.04 -16.18
N THR A 341 -3.19 -14.95 -14.95
CA THR A 341 -2.29 -15.97 -14.40
C THR A 341 -2.94 -16.89 -13.38
N GLU A 342 -3.80 -16.36 -12.52
CA GLU A 342 -4.35 -17.09 -11.37
C GLU A 342 -5.82 -16.75 -11.14
N LYS A 343 -6.58 -17.72 -10.62
CA LYS A 343 -7.94 -17.53 -10.10
C LYS A 343 -8.00 -17.98 -8.64
N LEU A 344 -8.62 -17.16 -7.80
CA LEU A 344 -8.70 -17.37 -6.34
C LEU A 344 -10.16 -17.25 -5.87
N SER A 345 -10.50 -18.00 -4.82
CA SER A 345 -11.75 -17.85 -4.07
C SER A 345 -11.41 -17.28 -2.71
N LEU A 346 -11.99 -16.14 -2.35
CA LEU A 346 -11.74 -15.41 -1.12
C LEU A 346 -13.00 -15.39 -0.25
N ASN A 347 -12.81 -15.60 1.06
CA ASN A 347 -13.86 -15.48 2.08
C ASN A 347 -13.93 -14.03 2.62
N ASP A 348 -14.97 -13.72 3.41
CA ASP A 348 -15.43 -12.37 3.81
C ASP A 348 -14.36 -11.39 4.31
N HIS A 349 -13.26 -11.86 4.89
CA HIS A 349 -12.19 -11.01 5.43
C HIS A 349 -11.44 -10.20 4.36
N TRP A 350 -11.26 -10.75 3.15
CA TRP A 350 -10.61 -10.03 2.03
C TRP A 350 -11.56 -9.12 1.28
N THR A 351 -12.85 -9.45 1.31
CA THR A 351 -13.94 -8.68 0.71
C THR A 351 -14.02 -7.28 1.32
N LEU A 352 -13.68 -7.12 2.60
CA LEU A 352 -13.61 -5.81 3.29
C LEU A 352 -12.46 -4.92 2.80
N MET A 353 -11.31 -5.51 2.42
CA MET A 353 -10.16 -4.77 1.90
C MET A 353 -10.40 -4.23 0.47
N LEU A 354 -11.10 -5.00 -0.37
CA LEU A 354 -11.42 -4.61 -1.75
C LEU A 354 -12.65 -3.68 -1.82
N LYS A 355 -13.63 -3.81 -0.90
CA LYS A 355 -14.82 -2.95 -0.83
C LYS A 355 -14.61 -1.60 -0.15
N SER A 356 -13.44 -1.33 0.42
CA SER A 356 -13.12 -0.02 0.98
C SER A 356 -13.06 1.03 -0.13
N PRO A 357 -13.94 2.06 -0.15
CA PRO A 357 -14.05 3.00 -1.27
C PRO A 357 -12.81 3.88 -1.50
N ASN A 358 -11.86 3.91 -0.56
CA ASN A 358 -10.84 4.97 -0.47
C ASN A 358 -9.39 4.49 -0.62
N LYS A 359 -9.08 3.31 -1.20
CA LYS A 359 -7.69 2.81 -1.19
C LYS A 359 -7.07 2.31 -2.50
N LEU A 360 -7.72 2.44 -3.64
CA LEU A 360 -7.07 2.19 -4.93
C LEU A 360 -7.48 3.31 -5.86
N LEU A 361 -6.58 4.29 -6.01
CA LEU A 361 -6.73 5.50 -6.82
C LEU A 361 -7.40 5.17 -8.15
N ASN A 362 -8.70 5.48 -8.28
CA ASN A 362 -9.26 5.80 -9.58
C ASN A 362 -8.55 7.06 -10.03
N ARG A 363 -7.48 6.90 -10.83
CA ARG A 363 -6.82 8.01 -11.49
C ARG A 363 -7.91 8.83 -12.20
N ARG A 364 -8.05 10.11 -11.85
CA ARG A 364 -8.95 11.05 -12.54
C ARG A 364 -8.74 10.91 -14.04
N GLU A 365 -9.84 10.90 -14.79
CA GLU A 365 -9.85 10.97 -16.25
C GLU A 365 -8.93 12.10 -16.71
N GLY A 366 -7.74 11.73 -17.17
CA GLY A 366 -6.76 12.62 -17.76
C GLY A 366 -6.32 12.02 -19.08
N GLU A 367 -6.89 12.53 -20.17
CA GLU A 367 -6.55 12.55 -21.62
C GLU A 367 -5.71 11.46 -22.32
N PHE A 368 -5.23 10.41 -21.65
CA PHE A 368 -4.50 9.30 -22.25
C PHE A 368 -5.25 8.00 -21.99
N SER A 369 -6.20 7.69 -22.87
CA SER A 369 -6.91 6.41 -22.88
C SER A 369 -6.07 5.38 -23.64
N SER A 370 -5.34 4.51 -22.95
CA SER A 370 -4.89 3.27 -23.57
C SER A 370 -6.13 2.43 -23.91
N GLU A 371 -6.39 2.26 -25.22
CA GLU A 371 -7.58 1.55 -25.70
C GLU A 371 -7.35 0.05 -25.64
N LEU A 372 -8.28 -0.70 -25.05
CA LEU A 372 -8.26 -2.16 -25.04
C LEU A 372 -8.96 -2.69 -26.29
N LYS A 373 -8.35 -3.69 -26.93
CA LYS A 373 -8.94 -4.37 -28.09
C LYS A 373 -8.69 -5.86 -28.03
N VAL A 374 -9.58 -6.61 -28.68
CA VAL A 374 -9.38 -8.04 -28.94
C VAL A 374 -8.66 -8.20 -30.27
N VAL A 375 -7.60 -9.01 -30.28
CA VAL A 375 -6.84 -9.35 -31.49
C VAL A 375 -7.00 -10.84 -31.76
N CYS A 376 -7.52 -11.19 -32.93
CA CYS A 376 -7.83 -12.56 -33.30
C CYS A 376 -6.67 -13.25 -34.03
N SER A 377 -6.60 -14.57 -33.89
CA SER A 377 -5.62 -15.42 -34.58
C SER A 377 -5.63 -15.20 -36.09
N GLY A 378 -4.44 -15.07 -36.68
CA GLY A 378 -4.27 -14.90 -38.12
C GLY A 378 -3.88 -13.49 -38.55
N THR A 379 -3.91 -12.50 -37.65
CA THR A 379 -3.38 -11.15 -37.92
C THR A 379 -1.90 -11.03 -37.54
N GLU A 380 -1.20 -10.06 -38.13
CA GLU A 380 0.20 -9.77 -37.74
C GLU A 380 0.28 -9.21 -36.32
N GLU A 381 -0.73 -8.44 -35.90
CA GLU A 381 -0.85 -7.97 -34.52
C GLU A 381 -0.98 -9.13 -33.53
N TYR A 382 -1.70 -10.21 -33.90
CA TYR A 382 -1.82 -11.39 -33.05
C TYR A 382 -0.49 -12.11 -32.90
N LYS A 383 0.27 -12.28 -33.99
CA LYS A 383 1.60 -12.92 -33.94
C LYS A 383 2.53 -12.16 -32.99
N LYS A 384 2.59 -10.84 -33.13
CA LYS A 384 3.39 -9.97 -32.26
C LYS A 384 2.91 -10.01 -30.80
N ALA A 385 1.60 -9.95 -30.57
CA ALA A 385 1.03 -10.06 -29.23
C ALA A 385 1.35 -11.42 -28.59
N LYS A 386 1.30 -12.51 -29.38
CA LYS A 386 1.69 -13.86 -28.93
C LYS A 386 3.15 -13.90 -28.50
N GLU A 387 4.06 -13.40 -29.31
CA GLU A 387 5.49 -13.35 -28.99
C GLU A 387 5.76 -12.58 -27.69
N LEU A 388 5.14 -11.39 -27.53
CA LEU A 388 5.29 -10.59 -26.32
C LEU A 388 4.70 -11.28 -25.08
N ARG A 389 3.55 -11.96 -25.23
CA ARG A 389 2.93 -12.72 -24.14
C ARG A 389 3.82 -13.89 -23.74
N ASP A 390 4.32 -14.65 -24.71
CA ASP A 390 5.15 -15.82 -24.46
C ASP A 390 6.49 -15.41 -23.86
N LEU A 391 7.06 -14.26 -24.27
CA LEU A 391 8.23 -13.66 -23.63
C LEU A 391 7.94 -13.24 -22.19
N PHE A 392 6.80 -12.60 -21.92
CA PHE A 392 6.41 -12.22 -20.56
C PHE A 392 6.21 -13.44 -19.67
N LEU A 393 5.59 -14.51 -20.17
CA LEU A 393 5.43 -15.77 -19.44
C LEU A 393 6.78 -16.41 -19.12
N GLN A 394 7.73 -16.42 -20.05
CA GLN A 394 9.11 -16.86 -19.81
C GLN A 394 9.81 -16.02 -18.74
N PHE A 395 9.64 -14.69 -18.79
CA PHE A 395 10.19 -13.79 -17.78
C PHE A 395 9.64 -14.10 -16.38
N ILE A 396 8.32 -14.26 -16.24
CA ILE A 396 7.68 -14.62 -14.96
C ILE A 396 8.14 -15.99 -14.48
N ASP A 397 8.26 -16.98 -15.37
CA ASP A 397 8.75 -18.31 -15.02
C ASP A 397 10.21 -18.28 -14.56
N HIS A 398 11.05 -17.46 -15.22
CA HIS A 398 12.43 -17.25 -14.81
C HIS A 398 12.52 -16.59 -13.43
N GLN A 399 11.72 -15.55 -13.18
CA GLN A 399 11.63 -14.92 -11.85
C GLN A 399 11.20 -15.94 -10.79
N LYS A 400 10.19 -16.77 -11.08
CA LYS A 400 9.74 -17.86 -10.19
C LYS A 400 10.84 -18.87 -9.92
N THR A 401 11.62 -19.24 -10.93
CA THR A 401 12.71 -20.20 -10.80
C THR A 401 13.87 -19.64 -10.00
N LEU A 402 14.27 -18.39 -10.26
CA LEU A 402 15.28 -17.68 -9.46
C LEU A 402 14.84 -17.56 -8.01
N TYR A 403 13.57 -17.21 -7.77
CA TYR A 403 13.02 -17.14 -6.43
C TYR A 403 13.05 -18.50 -5.73
N LYS A 404 12.60 -19.58 -6.40
CA LYS A 404 12.71 -20.95 -5.84
C LYS A 404 14.14 -21.33 -5.52
N LYS A 405 15.09 -21.00 -6.40
CA LYS A 405 16.52 -21.25 -6.17
C LYS A 405 17.01 -20.47 -4.95
N LEU A 406 16.71 -19.18 -4.88
CA LEU A 406 17.04 -18.33 -3.74
C LEU A 406 16.53 -18.94 -2.44
N CYS A 407 15.24 -19.30 -2.36
CA CYS A 407 14.67 -19.96 -1.18
C CYS A 407 15.38 -21.28 -0.84
N THR A 408 15.76 -22.07 -1.85
CA THR A 408 16.44 -23.35 -1.65
C THR A 408 17.85 -23.15 -1.08
N GLU A 409 18.61 -22.19 -1.63
CA GLU A 409 19.95 -21.85 -1.16
C GLU A 409 19.90 -21.27 0.27
N GLU A 410 18.96 -20.36 0.56
CA GLU A 410 18.72 -19.81 1.89
C GLU A 410 18.41 -20.92 2.92
N THR A 411 17.62 -21.92 2.52
CA THR A 411 17.30 -23.07 3.39
C THR A 411 18.50 -24.01 3.58
N SER A 412 19.43 -24.08 2.63
CA SER A 412 20.62 -24.94 2.69
C SER A 412 21.79 -24.37 3.50
N ILE A 413 21.73 -23.08 3.84
CA ILE A 413 22.72 -22.37 4.67
C ILE A 413 22.35 -22.45 6.17
N SER A 414 21.16 -23.00 6.49
CA SER A 414 20.73 -23.36 7.86
C SER A 414 21.04 -24.82 8.18
#